data_AF-K9WDR2-F1
#
_entry.id   AF-K9WDR2-F1
#
_cell.length_a   1.000
_cell.length_b   1.000
_cell.length_c   1.000
_cell.angle_alpha   90.00
_cell.angle_beta   90.00
_cell.angle_gamma   90.00
#
_symmetry.space_group_name_H-M   'P 1'
#
loop_
_entity.id
_entity.type
_entity.pdbx_description
1 polymer ?
#
loop_
_entity_poly.entity_id
_entity_poly.type
_entity_poly.pdbx_seq_one_letter_code
_entity_poly.pdbx_strand_id
1 'polypeptide(L)'
;MLQQQQVRSQPRTVESQGLALAPTNEGVKFIMTKKQCLNPWAVARQLPSLKWLIIGRYRSRSDADGHLLLLRQRVPNIQFKVVFDVSDRKQ
;
A
#
# COMPACT_ATOMS: atom_id res chain seq x y z
N MET A 1 26.70 55.38 -33.81
CA MET A 1 26.27 55.28 -32.41
C MET A 1 24.74 55.22 -32.43
N LEU A 2 24.13 54.05 -32.17
CA LEU A 2 23.46 53.65 -30.92
C LEU A 2 22.35 54.64 -30.49
N GLN A 3 21.12 54.25 -30.17
CA GLN A 3 20.55 52.94 -29.87
C GLN A 3 19.01 53.01 -30.02
N GLN A 4 18.41 51.92 -30.52
CA GLN A 4 16.97 51.76 -30.69
C GLN A 4 16.24 51.88 -29.35
N GLN A 5 15.15 52.66 -29.33
CA GLN A 5 14.30 52.82 -28.17
C GLN A 5 13.40 51.59 -28.03
N GLN A 6 13.69 50.79 -27.01
CA GLN A 6 13.02 49.53 -26.74
C GLN A 6 11.55 49.77 -26.35
N VAL A 7 10.62 49.38 -27.22
CA VAL A 7 9.19 49.27 -26.88
C VAL A 7 9.05 48.19 -25.81
N ARG A 8 8.85 48.61 -24.56
CA ARG A 8 8.56 47.72 -23.45
C ARG A 8 7.13 47.22 -23.62
N SER A 9 6.97 46.13 -24.36
CA SER A 9 5.72 45.36 -24.42
C SER A 9 5.44 44.84 -23.01
N GLN A 10 4.41 45.39 -22.37
CA GLN A 10 3.84 44.81 -21.16
C GLN A 10 3.40 43.37 -21.51
N PRO A 11 3.68 42.35 -20.70
CA PRO A 11 3.02 41.08 -20.86
C PRO A 11 1.53 41.31 -20.60
N ARG A 12 0.74 41.31 -21.68
CA ARG A 12 -0.70 41.16 -21.59
C ARG A 12 -0.93 39.80 -20.94
N THR A 13 -1.27 39.81 -19.65
CA THR A 13 -1.97 38.70 -19.02
C THR A 13 -3.27 38.53 -19.78
N VAL A 14 -3.27 37.62 -20.74
CA VAL A 14 -4.51 37.11 -21.32
C VAL A 14 -5.12 36.31 -20.19
N GLU A 15 -6.10 36.93 -19.51
CA GLU A 15 -7.08 36.27 -18.64
C GLU A 15 -7.87 35.28 -19.51
N SER A 16 -7.23 34.17 -19.88
CA SER A 16 -7.92 33.01 -20.41
C SER A 16 -8.61 32.37 -19.22
N GLN A 17 -9.92 32.55 -19.18
CA GLN A 17 -10.84 31.88 -18.28
C GLN A 17 -10.49 30.39 -18.20
N GLY A 18 -9.81 30.03 -17.13
CA GLY A 18 -9.46 28.67 -16.79
C GLY A 18 -9.44 28.63 -15.28
N LEU A 19 -10.60 28.38 -14.67
CA LEU A 19 -10.68 27.97 -13.27
C LEU A 19 -10.01 26.60 -13.18
N ALA A 20 -8.68 26.60 -13.21
CA ALA A 20 -7.86 25.49 -12.81
C ALA A 20 -8.06 25.35 -11.30
N LEU A 21 -9.00 24.49 -10.93
CA LEU A 21 -9.07 23.94 -9.59
C LEU A 21 -7.77 23.16 -9.38
N ALA A 22 -6.72 23.85 -8.92
CA ALA A 22 -5.59 23.16 -8.32
C ALA A 22 -6.17 22.38 -7.13
N PRO A 23 -6.10 21.03 -7.10
CA PRO A 23 -6.45 20.34 -5.89
C PRO A 23 -5.42 20.79 -4.86
N THR A 24 -5.86 21.53 -3.84
CA THR A 24 -5.06 21.81 -2.64
C THR A 24 -4.88 20.47 -1.95
N ASN A 25 -3.83 19.79 -2.37
CA ASN A 25 -3.63 18.37 -2.23
C ASN A 25 -3.04 18.01 -0.86
N GLU A 26 -3.62 18.56 0.21
CA GLU A 26 -3.48 17.99 1.55
C GLU A 26 -4.19 16.62 1.62
N GLY A 27 -5.27 16.44 0.83
CA GLY A 27 -6.03 15.19 0.73
C GLY A 27 -5.35 14.08 -0.09
N VAL A 28 -4.38 14.41 -0.95
CA VAL A 28 -3.66 13.44 -1.79
C VAL A 28 -2.41 12.88 -1.06
N LYS A 29 -2.00 13.52 0.04
CA LYS A 29 -0.88 13.03 0.88
C LYS A 29 -1.26 11.75 1.65
N PHE A 30 -2.55 11.57 1.95
CA PHE A 30 -3.07 10.41 2.68
C PHE A 30 -3.40 9.20 1.81
N ILE A 31 -3.59 9.35 0.49
CA ILE A 31 -3.95 8.21 -0.38
C ILE A 31 -2.79 7.22 -0.59
N MET A 32 -1.54 7.61 -0.28
CA MET A 32 -0.36 6.79 -0.56
C MET A 32 0.48 6.44 0.69
N THR A 33 0.03 6.84 1.88
CA THR A 33 0.74 6.61 3.17
C THR A 33 -0.02 5.70 4.13
N LYS A 34 -0.79 4.74 3.62
CA LYS A 34 -1.07 3.53 4.39
C LYS A 34 -0.17 2.45 3.82
N LYS A 35 0.82 1.99 4.62
CA LYS A 35 1.47 0.69 4.45
C LYS A 35 0.41 -0.40 4.64
N GLN A 36 -0.63 -0.41 3.80
CA GLN A 36 -1.71 -1.38 3.83
C GLN A 36 -1.04 -2.73 3.83
N CYS A 37 -1.38 -3.56 4.81
CA CYS A 37 -0.83 -4.89 5.03
C CYS A 37 -0.96 -5.66 3.70
N LEU A 38 0.08 -5.63 2.87
CA LEU A 38 0.01 -6.10 1.48
C LEU A 38 -0.36 -7.59 1.41
N ASN A 39 -0.18 -8.29 2.53
CA ASN A 39 -0.42 -9.71 2.70
C ASN A 39 -1.22 -9.93 4.01
N PRO A 40 -2.54 -9.69 4.02
CA PRO A 40 -3.36 -9.77 5.24
C PRO A 40 -3.74 -11.21 5.61
N TRP A 41 -3.46 -12.19 4.73
CA TRP A 41 -3.69 -13.60 5.01
C TRP A 41 -2.42 -14.24 5.52
N ALA A 42 -2.51 -15.10 6.52
CA ALA A 42 -1.36 -15.79 7.07
C ALA A 42 -1.68 -17.26 7.34
N VAL A 43 -0.67 -18.12 7.20
CA VAL A 43 -0.72 -19.48 7.73
C VAL A 43 0.00 -19.46 9.07
N ALA A 44 -0.70 -19.85 10.12
CA ALA A 44 -0.20 -19.88 11.48
C ALA A 44 -0.16 -21.32 12.01
N ARG A 45 0.91 -21.65 12.74
CA ARG A 45 1.04 -22.88 13.51
C ARG A 45 0.58 -22.62 14.95
N GLN A 46 -0.23 -23.52 15.48
CA GLN A 46 -0.55 -23.54 16.90
C GLN A 46 0.60 -24.21 17.68
N LEU A 47 1.10 -23.51 18.70
CA LEU A 47 2.08 -24.04 19.65
C LEU A 47 1.36 -24.66 20.87
N PRO A 48 2.00 -25.62 21.59
CA PRO A 48 1.42 -26.20 22.80
C PRO A 48 1.08 -25.17 23.89
N SER A 49 1.76 -24.03 23.88
CA SER A 49 1.54 -22.92 24.81
C SER A 49 0.35 -22.01 24.45
N LEU A 50 -0.57 -22.48 23.60
CA LEU A 50 -1.70 -21.69 23.05
C LEU A 50 -1.28 -20.43 22.29
N LYS A 51 0.01 -20.34 21.93
CA LYS A 51 0.56 -19.26 21.11
C LYS A 51 0.45 -19.61 19.63
N TRP A 52 0.38 -18.58 18.80
CA TRP A 52 0.39 -18.70 17.35
C TRP A 52 1.72 -18.23 16.79
N LEU A 53 2.31 -19.03 15.91
CA LEU A 53 3.50 -18.67 15.14
C LEU A 53 3.11 -18.50 13.67
N ILE A 54 3.36 -17.32 13.10
CA ILE A 54 3.14 -17.06 11.69
C ILE A 54 4.24 -17.75 10.87
N ILE A 55 3.86 -18.65 9.97
CA ILE A 55 4.77 -19.40 9.10
C ILE A 55 4.94 -18.67 7.76
N GLY A 56 3.90 -17.99 7.29
CA GLY A 56 3.94 -17.23 6.05
C GLY A 56 2.77 -16.25 5.95
N ARG A 57 2.95 -15.18 5.16
CA ARG A 57 1.90 -14.21 4.81
C ARG A 57 1.68 -14.17 3.30
N TYR A 58 0.44 -14.01 2.90
CA TYR A 58 -0.06 -14.13 1.53
C TYR A 58 -1.00 -12.99 1.19
N ARG A 59 -1.04 -12.64 -0.10
CA ARG A 59 -1.93 -11.59 -0.62
C ARG A 59 -3.39 -12.03 -0.61
N SER A 60 -3.65 -13.28 -0.97
CA SER A 60 -5.00 -13.85 -1.03
C SER A 60 -5.17 -15.02 -0.06
N ARG A 61 -6.43 -15.31 0.28
CA ARG A 61 -6.78 -16.50 1.07
C ARG A 61 -6.43 -17.79 0.31
N SER A 62 -6.68 -17.83 -1.01
CA SER A 62 -6.43 -19.00 -1.85
C SER A 62 -4.95 -19.41 -1.85
N ASP A 63 -4.02 -18.45 -1.92
CA ASP A 63 -2.59 -18.72 -1.83
C ASP A 63 -2.21 -19.32 -0.46
N ALA A 64 -2.81 -18.79 0.61
CA ALA A 64 -2.61 -19.29 1.96
C ALA A 64 -3.17 -20.72 2.13
N ASP A 65 -4.36 -20.99 1.61
CA ASP A 65 -5.00 -22.31 1.63
C ASP A 65 -4.19 -23.34 0.80
N GLY A 66 -3.65 -22.93 -0.36
CA GLY A 66 -2.76 -23.77 -1.16
C GLY A 66 -1.50 -24.20 -0.40
N HIS A 67 -0.85 -23.28 0.31
CA HIS A 67 0.30 -23.62 1.14
C HIS A 67 -0.13 -24.44 2.39
N LEU A 68 -1.27 -24.16 2.99
CA LEU A 68 -1.82 -24.98 4.09
C LEU A 68 -1.99 -26.45 3.68
N LEU A 69 -2.50 -26.72 2.48
CA LEU A 69 -2.65 -28.10 1.96
C LEU A 69 -1.29 -28.81 1.88
N LEU A 70 -0.27 -28.15 1.34
CA LEU A 70 1.08 -28.68 1.27
C LEU A 70 1.66 -28.98 2.67
N LEU A 71 1.45 -28.08 3.63
CA LEU A 71 1.93 -28.25 5.01
C LEU A 71 1.25 -29.43 5.70
N ARG A 72 -0.05 -29.62 5.50
CA ARG A 72 -0.79 -30.78 6.04
C ARG A 72 -0.32 -32.10 5.46
N GLN A 73 0.04 -32.13 4.18
CA GLN A 73 0.58 -33.34 3.54
C GLN A 73 1.98 -33.67 4.05
N ARG A 74 2.83 -32.65 4.23
CA ARG A 74 4.23 -32.85 4.67
C ARG A 74 4.36 -33.11 6.16
N VAL A 75 3.54 -32.46 6.98
CA VAL A 75 3.64 -32.53 8.44
C VAL A 75 2.26 -32.65 9.08
N PRO A 76 1.60 -33.82 8.98
CA PRO A 76 0.21 -34.00 9.40
C PRO A 76 0.00 -33.85 10.91
N ASN A 77 1.06 -34.05 11.71
CA ASN A 77 1.01 -33.99 13.17
C ASN A 77 0.98 -32.55 13.72
N ILE A 78 1.13 -31.53 12.87
CA ILE A 78 1.11 -30.13 13.28
C ILE A 78 -0.22 -29.49 12.88
N GLN A 79 -0.84 -28.79 13.83
CA GLN A 79 -2.03 -28.00 13.55
C GLN A 79 -1.66 -26.64 12.95
N PHE A 80 -2.06 -26.46 11.69
CA PHE A 80 -1.97 -25.22 10.95
C PHE A 80 -3.36 -24.65 10.69
N LYS A 81 -3.48 -23.31 10.69
CA LYS A 81 -4.69 -22.58 10.33
C LYS A 81 -4.37 -21.39 9.43
N VAL A 82 -5.26 -21.10 8.50
CA VAL A 82 -5.27 -19.82 7.79
C VAL A 82 -6.00 -18.81 8.66
N VAL A 83 -5.38 -17.65 8.87
CA VAL A 83 -5.92 -16.55 9.66
C VAL A 83 -5.86 -15.26 8.86
N PHE A 84 -6.84 -14.39 9.07
CA PHE A 84 -6.79 -13.01 8.61
C PHE A 84 -6.13 -12.18 9.70
N ASP A 85 -4.98 -11.60 9.38
CA ASP A 85 -4.13 -10.88 10.31
C ASP A 85 -3.75 -9.51 9.73
N VAL A 86 -4.40 -8.47 10.27
CA VAL A 86 -4.16 -7.08 9.91
C VAL A 86 -3.15 -6.44 10.86
N SER A 87 -2.17 -7.21 11.34
CA SER A 87 -1.07 -6.67 12.16
C SER A 87 -0.38 -5.53 11.40
N ASP A 88 -0.69 -4.30 11.81
CA ASP A 88 -0.07 -3.09 11.33
C ASP A 88 1.43 -3.23 11.59
N ARG A 89 2.27 -3.00 10.56
CA ARG A 89 3.72 -3.12 10.70
C ARG A 89 4.24 -2.01 11.62
N LYS A 90 4.19 -2.26 12.92
CA LYS A 90 5.02 -1.62 13.94
C LYS A 90 5.83 -2.75 14.60
N GLN A 91 6.99 -3.01 14.02
CA GLN A 91 8.13 -3.54 14.78
C GLN A 91 8.70 -2.38 15.59
#